data_AF-A0A4Q2K0Q1-F1
#
_entry.id   AF-A0A4Q2K0Q1-F1
#
_cell.length_a   1.000
_cell.length_b   1.000
_cell.length_c   1.000
_cell.angle_alpha   90.00
_cell.angle_beta   90.00
_cell.angle_gamma   90.00
#
_symmetry.space_group_name_H-M   'P 1'
#
loop_
_entity.id
_entity.type
_entity.pdbx_description
1 polymer ?
#
loop_
_entity_poly.entity_id
_entity_poly.type
_entity_poly.pdbx_seq_one_letter_code
_entity_poly.pdbx_strand_id
1 'polypeptide(L)'
;MKKRNAHPKTGLALKVAGLACASCVLAGCLGVGFATAANGVSHDMQTFGISETSTQAGASGSAESLSDKANDASATATSRLATASTRNISKGVAAIEAEEEAARRAAEEAVRIEDQAHTDAALANRAAQLSRDPGAGLTGLSEVDWNVSKVDFVSEWSQRIDNYLAGSPLAGYGAAFAEAAWENGVDPRFSPAISNTESTKGLNCFRSHNAWGWMGNTSWGSWSESINAHVQGLAKGYGYTISLANANKYCPPTYEDWYAKTLAQMELI
;
A
#
# COMPACT_ATOMS: atom_id res chain seq x y z
N MET A 1 -49.31 -0.10 -51.47
CA MET A 1 -49.64 -1.17 -50.49
C MET A 1 -48.31 -1.75 -50.04
N LYS A 2 -47.88 -1.77 -48.78
CA LYS A 2 -48.53 -2.27 -47.55
C LYS A 2 -47.83 -1.65 -46.32
N LYS A 3 -48.55 -1.67 -45.20
CA LYS A 3 -48.44 -0.84 -43.99
C LYS A 3 -47.18 -1.04 -43.12
N ARG A 4 -46.74 0.09 -42.54
CA ARG A 4 -46.29 0.38 -41.15
C ARG A 4 -45.99 -0.79 -40.21
N ASN A 5 -44.92 -0.64 -39.41
CA ASN A 5 -45.02 -0.76 -37.96
C ASN A 5 -44.04 0.20 -37.26
N ALA A 6 -44.60 0.97 -36.33
CA ALA A 6 -43.89 1.85 -35.42
C ALA A 6 -43.60 1.11 -34.11
N HIS A 7 -42.47 1.41 -33.48
CA HIS A 7 -42.24 1.19 -32.07
C HIS A 7 -41.54 2.43 -31.48
N PRO A 8 -42.11 3.07 -30.45
CA PRO A 8 -41.44 4.14 -29.73
C PRO A 8 -40.47 3.54 -28.71
N LYS A 9 -39.24 4.06 -28.64
CA LYS A 9 -38.33 3.81 -27.51
C LYS A 9 -38.36 5.03 -26.58
N THR A 10 -38.99 4.87 -25.44
CA THR A 10 -38.99 5.79 -24.30
C THR A 10 -38.04 5.30 -23.21
N GLY A 11 -37.24 6.22 -22.65
CA GLY A 11 -36.47 6.06 -21.40
C GLY A 11 -35.19 5.22 -21.55
N LEU A 12 -34.03 5.58 -21.01
CA LEU A 12 -33.76 6.24 -19.75
C LEU A 12 -32.42 7.01 -19.89
N ALA A 13 -32.44 8.32 -19.68
CA ALA A 13 -31.24 9.13 -19.57
C ALA A 13 -30.65 8.95 -18.17
N LEU A 14 -29.58 8.15 -18.05
CA LEU A 14 -28.83 8.03 -16.81
C LEU A 14 -27.91 9.26 -16.68
N LYS A 15 -28.26 10.17 -15.78
CA LYS A 15 -27.42 11.29 -15.39
C LYS A 15 -26.29 10.76 -14.50
N VAL A 16 -25.08 10.70 -15.05
CA VAL A 16 -23.84 10.53 -14.28
C VAL A 16 -23.56 11.86 -13.61
N ALA A 17 -23.83 11.95 -12.30
CA ALA A 17 -23.33 13.04 -11.48
C ALA A 17 -21.87 12.69 -11.12
N GLY A 18 -20.93 13.44 -11.71
CA GLY A 18 -19.51 13.34 -11.38
C GLY A 18 -19.25 13.88 -9.97
N LEU A 19 -18.73 13.03 -9.10
CA LEU A 19 -18.12 13.44 -7.85
C LEU A 19 -16.64 13.70 -8.15
N ALA A 20 -16.34 14.94 -8.53
CA ALA A 20 -14.98 15.38 -8.80
C ALA A 20 -14.17 15.44 -7.50
N CYS A 21 -13.02 14.77 -7.52
CA CYS A 21 -11.97 14.82 -6.52
C CYS A 21 -11.57 16.26 -6.19
N ALA A 22 -11.76 16.68 -4.94
CA ALA A 22 -11.10 17.85 -4.39
C ALA A 22 -9.81 17.39 -3.71
N SER A 23 -8.72 17.42 -4.46
CA SER A 23 -7.36 17.30 -3.95
C SER A 23 -7.02 18.52 -3.08
N CYS A 24 -7.00 18.35 -1.76
CA CYS A 24 -6.40 19.31 -0.84
C CYS A 24 -4.91 18.99 -0.71
N VAL A 25 -4.11 19.66 -1.53
CA VAL A 25 -2.67 19.83 -1.28
C VAL A 25 -2.54 20.86 -0.15
N LEU A 26 -2.17 20.40 1.05
CA LEU A 26 -1.54 21.25 2.05
C LEU A 26 -0.05 20.94 2.09
N ALA A 27 0.69 21.74 1.34
CA ALA A 27 2.10 21.95 1.54
C ALA A 27 2.31 22.75 2.83
N GLY A 28 3.25 22.33 3.68
CA GLY A 28 3.80 23.23 4.69
C GLY A 28 4.34 22.56 5.95
N CYS A 29 5.66 22.33 5.92
CA CYS A 29 6.58 22.72 6.98
C CYS A 29 6.92 21.73 8.12
N LEU A 30 8.19 21.33 8.06
CA LEU A 30 9.19 21.26 9.15
C LEU A 30 9.49 19.88 9.74
N GLY A 31 10.64 19.37 9.31
CA GLY A 31 11.32 18.26 9.93
C GLY A 31 11.73 18.58 11.37
N VAL A 32 11.55 17.59 12.23
CA VAL A 32 12.10 17.59 13.59
C VAL A 32 13.25 16.60 13.58
N GLY A 33 14.47 17.14 13.62
CA GLY A 33 15.67 16.39 13.92
C GLY A 33 15.65 15.92 15.37
N PHE A 34 16.00 14.66 15.56
CA PHE A 34 16.32 14.09 16.86
C PHE A 34 17.56 14.77 17.44
N ALA A 35 17.45 15.36 18.62
CA ALA A 35 18.59 15.67 19.47
C ALA A 35 18.29 15.18 20.88
N THR A 36 19.08 14.19 21.29
CA THR A 36 19.14 13.66 22.65
C THR A 36 19.93 14.64 23.53
N ALA A 37 19.48 14.88 24.76
CA ALA A 37 20.30 15.53 25.78
C ALA A 37 20.00 14.90 27.14
N ALA A 38 21.03 14.29 27.70
CA ALA A 38 21.04 13.67 29.02
C ALA A 38 21.20 14.70 30.14
N ASN A 39 20.72 14.28 31.32
CA ASN A 39 20.79 14.84 32.67
C ASN A 39 21.96 15.77 33.06
N GLY A 40 21.63 16.74 33.93
CA GLY A 40 22.56 17.39 34.85
C GLY A 40 21.90 18.40 35.82
N VAL A 41 21.40 17.90 36.96
CA VAL A 41 21.51 18.43 38.37
C VAL A 41 22.38 19.71 38.52
N SER A 42 22.13 20.75 39.33
CA SER A 42 21.16 21.13 40.39
C SER A 42 21.38 22.60 40.81
N HIS A 43 20.48 23.11 41.68
CA HIS A 43 20.63 24.21 42.67
C HIS A 43 20.74 25.67 42.18
N ASP A 44 19.66 26.44 42.33
CA ASP A 44 19.41 27.34 43.47
C ASP A 44 18.30 28.34 43.09
N MET A 45 17.18 28.32 43.82
CA MET A 45 16.11 29.30 43.68
C MET A 45 16.10 30.15 44.95
N GLN A 46 16.78 31.29 44.91
CA GLN A 46 16.70 32.33 45.93
C GLN A 46 16.55 33.69 45.24
N THR A 47 15.47 34.38 45.64
CA THR A 47 15.33 35.83 45.73
C THR A 47 15.13 36.62 44.42
N PHE A 48 13.87 36.85 44.07
CA PHE A 48 13.47 38.04 43.32
C PHE A 48 12.96 39.08 44.31
N GLY A 49 13.77 40.12 44.52
CA GLY A 49 13.37 41.32 45.26
C GLY A 49 12.37 42.12 44.44
N ILE A 50 11.13 42.19 44.91
CA ILE A 50 10.21 43.28 44.61
C ILE A 50 10.35 44.31 45.72
N SER A 51 10.82 45.51 45.35
CA SER A 51 10.92 46.66 46.23
C SER A 51 9.53 47.18 46.57
N GLU A 52 9.17 47.06 47.84
CA GLU A 52 7.93 47.55 48.46
C GLU A 52 8.16 48.99 48.95
N THR A 53 7.49 49.96 48.31
CA THR A 53 7.46 51.35 48.81
C THR A 53 6.33 51.46 49.84
N SER A 54 6.70 51.48 51.12
CA SER A 54 5.80 51.73 52.24
C SER A 54 5.47 53.23 52.35
N THR A 55 4.18 53.57 52.24
CA THR A 55 3.63 54.80 52.84
C THR A 55 2.53 54.39 53.81
N GLN A 56 2.76 54.67 55.10
CA GLN A 56 1.89 54.35 56.22
C GLN A 56 0.82 55.43 56.39
N ALA A 57 -0.46 55.04 56.49
CA ALA A 57 -1.48 55.74 57.25
C ALA A 57 -2.64 54.78 57.57
N GLY A 58 -2.97 54.64 58.85
CA GLY A 58 -3.79 53.55 59.39
C GLY A 58 -5.30 53.78 59.43
N ALA A 59 -6.03 52.73 59.78
CA ALA A 59 -7.09 52.73 60.80
C ALA A 59 -7.70 51.31 60.98
N SER A 60 -7.79 50.93 62.24
CA SER A 60 -8.46 49.81 62.91
C SER A 60 -9.69 49.15 62.25
N GLY A 61 -9.74 47.81 62.35
CA GLY A 61 -10.97 47.05 62.61
C GLY A 61 -11.47 46.12 61.50
N SER A 62 -11.41 44.80 61.74
CA SER A 62 -12.08 43.71 60.98
C SER A 62 -11.28 42.93 59.90
N ALA A 63 -9.98 42.67 60.12
CA ALA A 63 -9.15 41.96 59.13
C ALA A 63 -9.02 40.43 59.32
N GLU A 64 -9.24 39.88 60.51
CA GLU A 64 -8.91 38.46 60.77
C GLU A 64 -9.92 37.46 60.17
N SER A 65 -11.20 37.84 60.02
CA SER A 65 -12.21 36.94 59.38
C SER A 65 -12.09 36.85 57.84
N LEU A 66 -11.37 37.79 57.22
CA LEU A 66 -11.23 37.86 55.77
C LEU A 66 -9.99 37.10 55.27
N SER A 67 -8.93 37.03 56.09
CA SER A 67 -7.69 36.31 55.76
C SER A 67 -7.88 34.79 55.75
N ASP A 68 -8.59 34.23 56.74
CA ASP A 68 -8.85 32.78 56.80
C ASP A 68 -9.79 32.31 55.67
N LYS A 69 -10.78 33.13 55.30
CA LYS A 69 -11.63 32.86 54.13
C LYS A 69 -10.88 32.98 52.81
N ALA A 70 -9.90 33.88 52.70
CA ALA A 70 -9.10 34.04 51.50
C ALA A 70 -8.13 32.87 51.29
N ASN A 71 -7.51 32.35 52.36
CA ASN A 71 -6.64 31.18 52.27
C ASN A 71 -7.40 29.88 52.00
N ASP A 72 -8.56 29.66 52.61
CA ASP A 72 -9.41 28.49 52.34
C ASP A 72 -10.02 28.52 50.92
N ALA A 73 -10.43 29.70 50.46
CA ALA A 73 -10.88 29.89 49.08
C ALA A 73 -9.74 29.69 48.07
N SER A 74 -8.52 30.12 48.40
CA SER A 74 -7.33 29.92 47.57
C SER A 74 -6.96 28.43 47.47
N ALA A 75 -6.86 27.71 48.59
CA ALA A 75 -6.56 26.28 48.60
C ALA A 75 -7.63 25.44 47.87
N THR A 76 -8.90 25.80 48.06
CA THR A 76 -10.03 25.18 47.34
C THR A 76 -9.97 25.49 45.83
N ALA A 77 -9.60 26.72 45.45
CA ALA A 77 -9.40 27.10 44.06
C ALA A 77 -8.20 26.38 43.42
N THR A 78 -7.08 26.24 44.13
CA THR A 78 -5.90 25.51 43.66
C THR A 78 -6.19 24.01 43.50
N SER A 79 -6.92 23.40 44.43
CA SER A 79 -7.34 21.99 44.36
C SER A 79 -8.33 21.75 43.21
N ARG A 80 -9.29 22.67 42.99
CA ARG A 80 -10.22 22.61 41.86
C ARG A 80 -9.50 22.80 40.52
N LEU A 81 -8.50 23.68 40.46
CA LEU A 81 -7.70 23.91 39.26
C LEU A 81 -6.79 22.71 38.95
N ALA A 82 -6.15 22.11 39.96
CA ALA A 82 -5.37 20.89 39.80
C ALA A 82 -6.25 19.73 39.31
N THR A 83 -7.40 19.51 39.96
CA THR A 83 -8.36 18.46 39.57
C THR A 83 -8.98 18.71 38.19
N ALA A 84 -9.21 19.97 37.81
CA ALA A 84 -9.67 20.35 36.48
C ALA A 84 -8.58 20.15 35.42
N SER A 85 -7.33 20.49 35.74
CA SER A 85 -6.17 20.32 34.86
C SER A 85 -5.86 18.84 34.62
N THR A 86 -5.82 18.01 35.67
CA THR A 86 -5.63 16.55 35.54
C THR A 86 -6.75 15.89 34.73
N ARG A 87 -8.02 16.31 34.92
CA ARG A 87 -9.15 15.82 34.10
C ARG A 87 -9.09 16.30 32.65
N ASN A 88 -8.59 17.51 32.40
CA ASN A 88 -8.40 18.03 31.04
C ASN A 88 -7.30 17.27 30.29
N ILE A 89 -6.17 17.01 30.95
CA ILE A 89 -5.05 16.24 30.39
C ILE A 89 -5.51 14.79 30.13
N SER A 90 -6.21 14.15 31.07
CA SER A 90 -6.72 12.78 30.90
C SER A 90 -7.73 12.67 29.75
N LYS A 91 -8.60 13.67 29.54
CA LYS A 91 -9.49 13.72 28.37
C LYS A 91 -8.75 13.98 27.07
N GLY A 92 -7.71 14.80 27.08
CA GLY A 92 -6.86 15.04 25.90
C GLY A 92 -6.11 13.79 25.46
N VAL A 93 -5.53 13.04 26.40
CA VAL A 93 -4.82 11.78 26.11
C VAL A 93 -5.77 10.72 25.54
N ALA A 94 -6.94 10.53 26.16
CA ALA A 94 -7.93 9.56 25.66
C ALA A 94 -8.49 9.93 24.27
N ALA A 95 -8.61 11.22 23.96
CA ALA A 95 -9.04 11.67 22.64
C ALA A 95 -7.96 11.39 21.56
N ILE A 96 -6.69 11.61 21.90
CA ILE A 96 -5.56 11.31 21.00
C ILE A 96 -5.45 9.81 20.74
N GLU A 97 -5.52 8.97 21.77
CA GLU A 97 -5.50 7.50 21.60
C GLU A 97 -6.67 7.00 20.75
N ALA A 98 -7.87 7.57 20.93
CA ALA A 98 -9.04 7.22 20.13
C ALA A 98 -8.90 7.62 18.66
N GLU A 99 -8.27 8.76 18.39
CA GLU A 99 -7.98 9.25 17.04
C GLU A 99 -6.91 8.39 16.35
N GLU A 100 -5.80 8.09 17.04
CA GLU A 100 -4.74 7.21 16.52
C GLU A 100 -5.27 5.81 16.19
N GLU A 101 -6.10 5.25 17.06
CA GLU A 101 -6.70 3.95 16.83
C GLU A 101 -7.75 3.98 15.71
N ALA A 102 -8.48 5.09 15.54
CA ALA A 102 -9.34 5.30 14.38
C ALA A 102 -8.53 5.40 13.09
N ALA A 103 -7.39 6.09 13.11
CA ALA A 103 -6.48 6.19 11.97
C ALA A 103 -5.89 4.83 11.60
N ARG A 104 -5.50 4.00 12.59
CA ARG A 104 -5.01 2.63 12.35
C ARG A 104 -6.06 1.76 11.65
N ARG A 105 -7.30 1.76 12.16
CA ARG A 105 -8.42 1.03 11.55
C ARG A 105 -8.75 1.53 10.14
N ALA A 106 -8.70 2.85 9.92
CA ALA A 106 -8.94 3.42 8.60
C ALA A 106 -7.85 3.03 7.60
N ALA A 107 -6.59 2.98 8.03
CA ALA A 107 -5.48 2.52 7.21
C ALA A 107 -5.59 1.02 6.86
N GLU A 108 -5.93 0.18 7.83
CA GLU A 108 -6.15 -1.26 7.61
C GLU A 108 -7.32 -1.50 6.64
N GLU A 109 -8.42 -0.78 6.80
CA GLU A 109 -9.56 -0.85 5.89
C GLU A 109 -9.17 -0.41 4.46
N ALA A 110 -8.39 0.66 4.33
CA ALA A 110 -7.92 1.14 3.04
C ALA A 110 -7.06 0.09 2.32
N VAL A 111 -6.15 -0.58 3.05
CA VAL A 111 -5.35 -1.70 2.52
C VAL A 111 -6.24 -2.85 2.10
N ARG A 112 -7.24 -3.21 2.90
CA ARG A 112 -8.19 -4.29 2.54
C ARG A 112 -8.97 -3.97 1.27
N ILE A 113 -9.40 -2.72 1.10
CA ILE A 113 -10.10 -2.28 -0.12
C ILE A 113 -9.18 -2.36 -1.33
N GLU A 114 -7.92 -1.95 -1.19
CA GLU A 114 -6.92 -2.05 -2.25
C GLU A 114 -6.65 -3.51 -2.63
N ASP A 115 -6.41 -4.38 -1.65
CA ASP A 115 -6.19 -5.82 -1.85
C ASP A 115 -7.39 -6.48 -2.55
N GLN A 116 -8.61 -6.13 -2.15
CA GLN A 116 -9.83 -6.60 -2.82
C GLN A 116 -9.91 -6.12 -4.28
N ALA A 117 -9.51 -4.87 -4.56
CA ALA A 117 -9.51 -4.36 -5.93
C ALA A 117 -8.51 -5.11 -6.82
N HIS A 118 -7.32 -5.47 -6.30
CA HIS A 118 -6.36 -6.31 -7.02
C HIS A 118 -6.90 -7.72 -7.25
N THR A 119 -7.52 -8.31 -6.24
CA THR A 119 -8.18 -9.62 -6.32
C THR A 119 -9.23 -9.64 -7.43
N ASP A 120 -10.15 -8.67 -7.42
CA ASP A 120 -11.22 -8.56 -8.40
C ASP A 120 -10.66 -8.37 -9.81
N ALA A 121 -9.62 -7.54 -9.97
CA ALA A 121 -8.96 -7.30 -11.25
C ALA A 121 -8.29 -8.58 -11.79
N ALA A 122 -7.57 -9.33 -10.95
CA ALA A 122 -6.90 -10.55 -11.35
C ALA A 122 -7.90 -11.66 -11.75
N LEU A 123 -8.97 -11.83 -10.97
CA LEU A 123 -10.05 -12.77 -11.30
C LEU A 123 -10.77 -12.37 -12.59
N ALA A 124 -11.03 -11.08 -12.80
CA ALA A 124 -11.60 -10.57 -14.05
C ALA A 124 -10.67 -10.82 -15.25
N ASN A 125 -9.36 -10.60 -15.11
CA ASN A 125 -8.37 -10.87 -16.15
C ASN A 125 -8.34 -12.36 -16.53
N ARG A 126 -8.33 -13.24 -15.53
CA ARG A 126 -8.38 -14.70 -15.73
C ARG A 126 -9.67 -15.13 -16.42
N ALA A 127 -10.83 -14.64 -15.95
CA ALA A 127 -12.12 -14.96 -16.54
C ALA A 127 -12.24 -14.44 -17.98
N ALA A 128 -11.76 -13.23 -18.25
CA ALA A 128 -11.73 -12.66 -19.59
C ALA A 128 -10.86 -13.49 -20.54
N GLN A 129 -9.71 -13.99 -20.09
CA GLN A 129 -8.87 -14.87 -20.90
C GLN A 129 -9.55 -16.22 -21.16
N LEU A 130 -10.07 -16.88 -20.13
CA LEU A 130 -10.80 -18.15 -20.26
C LEU A 130 -12.01 -18.06 -21.19
N SER A 131 -12.69 -16.90 -21.21
CA SER A 131 -13.81 -16.67 -22.13
C SER A 131 -13.39 -16.63 -23.61
N ARG A 132 -12.16 -16.21 -23.89
CA ARG A 132 -11.59 -16.11 -25.24
C ARG A 132 -10.92 -17.40 -25.68
N ASP A 133 -10.26 -18.07 -24.74
CA ASP A 133 -9.54 -19.33 -24.94
C ASP A 133 -9.75 -20.24 -23.72
N PRO A 134 -10.77 -21.11 -23.75
CA PRO A 134 -11.06 -22.04 -22.65
C PRO A 134 -9.93 -23.03 -22.36
N GLY A 135 -8.98 -23.21 -23.29
CA GLY A 135 -7.81 -24.10 -23.15
C GLY A 135 -6.51 -23.37 -22.80
N ALA A 136 -6.56 -22.05 -22.53
CA ALA A 136 -5.37 -21.27 -22.22
C ALA A 136 -4.69 -21.78 -20.95
N GLY A 137 -3.53 -22.46 -21.07
CA GLY A 137 -2.44 -22.60 -20.08
C GLY A 137 -2.76 -23.12 -18.68
N LEU A 138 -4.03 -23.34 -18.35
CA LEU A 138 -4.53 -23.58 -17.01
C LEU A 138 -4.87 -25.06 -16.79
N THR A 139 -4.91 -25.85 -17.86
CA THR A 139 -5.08 -27.29 -17.77
C THR A 139 -3.82 -27.92 -17.18
N GLY A 140 -3.90 -28.39 -15.93
CA GLY A 140 -2.78 -29.04 -15.23
C GLY A 140 -2.05 -28.15 -14.21
N LEU A 141 -2.23 -26.83 -14.27
CA LEU A 141 -1.72 -25.92 -13.25
C LEU A 141 -2.69 -25.84 -12.07
N SER A 142 -2.14 -25.77 -10.85
CA SER A 142 -2.96 -25.44 -9.68
C SER A 142 -3.54 -24.03 -9.84
N GLU A 143 -4.74 -23.84 -9.30
CA GLU A 143 -5.34 -22.51 -9.24
C GLU A 143 -4.46 -21.57 -8.39
N VAL A 144 -4.37 -20.31 -8.82
CA VAL A 144 -3.75 -19.24 -8.03
C VAL A 144 -4.83 -18.71 -7.10
N ASP A 145 -4.61 -18.79 -5.79
CA ASP A 145 -5.51 -18.17 -4.82
C ASP A 145 -5.26 -16.67 -4.78
N TRP A 146 -6.25 -15.91 -5.26
CA TRP A 146 -6.24 -14.45 -5.21
C TRP A 146 -7.00 -13.91 -4.01
N ASN A 147 -7.80 -14.73 -3.32
CA ASN A 147 -8.67 -14.31 -2.22
C ASN A 147 -7.92 -14.31 -0.87
N VAL A 148 -6.71 -13.75 -0.89
CA VAL A 148 -5.78 -13.63 0.23
C VAL A 148 -5.28 -12.19 0.30
N SER A 149 -4.63 -11.80 1.41
CA SER A 149 -3.99 -10.48 1.46
C SER A 149 -2.80 -10.41 0.49
N LYS A 150 -2.41 -9.21 0.08
CA LYS A 150 -1.20 -9.00 -0.73
C LYS A 150 0.03 -9.59 -0.04
N VAL A 151 0.13 -9.42 1.28
CA VAL A 151 1.25 -9.92 2.07
C VAL A 151 1.35 -11.44 2.01
N ASP A 152 0.22 -12.14 2.17
CA ASP A 152 0.18 -13.60 2.11
C ASP A 152 0.48 -14.10 0.70
N PHE A 153 -0.13 -13.48 -0.32
CA PHE A 153 0.13 -13.78 -1.72
C PHE A 153 1.61 -13.64 -2.05
N VAL A 154 2.20 -12.48 -1.75
CA VAL A 154 3.61 -12.21 -2.03
C VAL A 154 4.49 -13.18 -1.26
N SER A 155 4.20 -13.47 0.01
CA SER A 155 4.98 -14.42 0.81
C SER A 155 4.99 -15.83 0.20
N GLU A 156 3.81 -16.38 -0.17
CA GLU A 156 3.71 -17.71 -0.78
C GLU A 156 4.48 -17.77 -2.10
N TRP A 157 4.18 -16.83 -3.01
CA TRP A 157 4.73 -16.86 -4.36
C TRP A 157 6.20 -16.50 -4.39
N SER A 158 6.68 -15.64 -3.48
CA SER A 158 8.12 -15.37 -3.33
C SER A 158 8.87 -16.67 -3.07
N GLN A 159 8.41 -17.46 -2.10
CA GLN A 159 9.10 -18.69 -1.72
C GLN A 159 9.11 -19.73 -2.84
N ARG A 160 7.98 -19.89 -3.55
CA ARG A 160 7.86 -20.82 -4.69
C ARG A 160 8.78 -20.41 -5.84
N ILE A 161 8.76 -19.11 -6.18
CA ILE A 161 9.57 -18.57 -7.27
C ILE A 161 11.06 -18.59 -6.90
N ASP A 162 11.45 -18.25 -5.68
CA ASP A 162 12.86 -18.32 -5.26
C ASP A 162 13.41 -19.74 -5.29
N ASN A 163 12.61 -20.74 -4.90
CA ASN A 163 12.99 -22.14 -5.04
C ASN A 163 13.23 -22.51 -6.51
N TYR A 164 12.36 -22.04 -7.41
CA TYR A 164 12.49 -22.27 -8.84
C TYR A 164 13.68 -21.55 -9.48
N LEU A 165 14.04 -20.37 -8.97
CA LEU A 165 15.13 -19.53 -9.46
C LEU A 165 16.49 -19.85 -8.83
N ALA A 166 16.53 -20.75 -7.84
CA ALA A 166 17.74 -21.10 -7.10
C ALA A 166 18.91 -21.46 -8.02
N GLY A 167 20.07 -20.87 -7.76
CA GLY A 167 21.30 -21.10 -8.53
C GLY A 167 21.38 -20.35 -9.87
N SER A 168 20.41 -19.50 -10.19
CA SER A 168 20.46 -18.64 -11.39
C SER A 168 20.78 -17.17 -11.05
N PRO A 169 21.08 -16.33 -12.05
CA PRO A 169 21.24 -14.88 -11.88
C PRO A 169 19.99 -14.16 -11.34
N LEU A 170 18.81 -14.79 -11.40
CA LEU A 170 17.56 -14.28 -10.87
C LEU A 170 17.24 -14.83 -9.46
N ALA A 171 18.12 -15.62 -8.84
CA ALA A 171 17.92 -16.11 -7.48
C ALA A 171 17.74 -14.94 -6.49
N GLY A 172 16.73 -15.04 -5.60
CA GLY A 172 16.39 -14.01 -4.63
C GLY A 172 15.47 -12.90 -5.14
N TYR A 173 14.99 -13.00 -6.39
CA TYR A 173 14.03 -12.05 -6.96
C TYR A 173 12.58 -12.55 -6.92
N GLY A 174 12.27 -13.62 -6.19
CA GLY A 174 10.91 -14.16 -6.05
C GLY A 174 9.89 -13.11 -5.62
N ALA A 175 10.24 -12.28 -4.62
CA ALA A 175 9.38 -11.18 -4.18
C ALA A 175 9.09 -10.15 -5.28
N ALA A 176 10.10 -9.77 -6.06
CA ALA A 176 9.89 -8.83 -7.17
C ALA A 176 8.93 -9.38 -8.23
N PHE A 177 8.99 -10.68 -8.52
CA PHE A 177 8.03 -11.32 -9.42
C PHE A 177 6.63 -11.40 -8.82
N ALA A 178 6.51 -11.80 -7.55
CA ALA A 178 5.22 -11.96 -6.88
C ALA A 178 4.51 -10.61 -6.71
N GLU A 179 5.22 -9.56 -6.29
CA GLU A 179 4.69 -8.20 -6.21
C GLU A 179 4.24 -7.72 -7.59
N ALA A 180 5.09 -7.84 -8.62
CA ALA A 180 4.72 -7.42 -9.96
C ALA A 180 3.50 -8.18 -10.50
N ALA A 181 3.37 -9.47 -10.18
CA ALA A 181 2.21 -10.28 -10.55
C ALA A 181 0.94 -9.80 -9.86
N TRP A 182 1.02 -9.49 -8.55
CA TRP A 182 -0.09 -8.93 -7.78
C TRP A 182 -0.57 -7.59 -8.35
N GLU A 183 0.37 -6.66 -8.57
CA GLU A 183 0.08 -5.31 -9.07
C GLU A 183 -0.61 -5.32 -10.44
N ASN A 184 -0.35 -6.35 -11.25
CA ASN A 184 -0.84 -6.42 -12.62
C ASN A 184 -1.91 -7.50 -12.85
N GLY A 185 -2.28 -8.27 -11.82
CA GLY A 185 -3.24 -9.36 -11.92
C GLY A 185 -2.85 -10.38 -13.01
N VAL A 186 -1.59 -10.83 -12.99
CA VAL A 186 -1.00 -11.82 -13.91
C VAL A 186 -0.64 -13.08 -13.12
N ASP A 187 -0.71 -14.26 -13.74
CA ASP A 187 -0.27 -15.50 -13.14
C ASP A 187 1.22 -15.40 -12.71
N PRO A 188 1.53 -15.53 -11.42
CA PRO A 188 2.88 -15.31 -10.88
C PRO A 188 3.92 -16.28 -11.44
N ARG A 189 3.50 -17.40 -12.03
CA ARG A 189 4.39 -18.39 -12.66
C ARG A 189 4.84 -17.96 -14.06
N PHE A 190 4.06 -17.12 -14.73
CA PHE A 190 4.20 -16.87 -16.16
C PHE A 190 5.52 -16.19 -16.52
N SER A 191 5.83 -15.07 -15.87
CA SER A 191 7.06 -14.31 -16.14
C SER A 191 8.35 -15.05 -15.73
N PRO A 192 8.43 -15.70 -14.54
CA PRO A 192 9.57 -16.56 -14.20
C PRO A 192 9.77 -17.72 -15.18
N ALA A 193 8.70 -18.39 -15.60
CA ALA A 193 8.77 -19.50 -16.55
C ALA A 193 9.33 -19.06 -17.91
N ILE A 194 8.86 -17.92 -18.44
CA ILE A 194 9.41 -17.37 -19.68
C ILE A 194 10.91 -17.07 -19.54
N SER A 195 11.35 -16.52 -18.39
CA SER A 195 12.77 -16.22 -18.18
C SER A 195 13.66 -17.47 -18.32
N ASN A 196 13.15 -18.64 -17.96
CA ASN A 196 13.83 -19.91 -18.17
C ASN A 196 13.86 -20.30 -19.66
N THR A 197 12.70 -20.26 -20.32
CA THR A 197 12.59 -20.60 -21.75
C THR A 197 13.50 -19.72 -22.62
N GLU A 198 13.63 -18.43 -22.29
CA GLU A 198 14.35 -17.44 -23.09
C GLU A 198 15.85 -17.36 -22.78
N SER A 199 16.25 -17.52 -21.51
CA SER A 199 17.65 -17.26 -21.11
C SER A 199 18.17 -18.19 -20.02
N THR A 200 17.48 -19.30 -19.72
CA THR A 200 17.84 -20.17 -18.59
C THR A 200 17.90 -19.38 -17.28
N LYS A 201 16.84 -18.61 -17.01
CA LYS A 201 16.65 -17.80 -15.79
C LYS A 201 17.71 -16.71 -15.63
N GLY A 202 18.09 -16.08 -16.73
CA GLY A 202 19.04 -14.98 -16.78
C GLY A 202 20.50 -15.38 -17.04
N LEU A 203 20.82 -16.66 -17.22
CA LEU A 203 22.19 -17.11 -17.52
C LEU A 203 22.67 -16.71 -18.92
N ASN A 204 21.78 -16.80 -19.91
CA ASN A 204 22.08 -16.59 -21.32
C ASN A 204 21.37 -15.35 -21.85
N CYS A 205 21.59 -14.21 -21.22
CA CYS A 205 20.97 -12.95 -21.64
C CYS A 205 21.64 -12.33 -22.86
N PHE A 206 20.84 -11.93 -23.84
CA PHE A 206 21.33 -11.15 -24.98
C PHE A 206 21.76 -9.72 -24.58
N ARG A 207 21.09 -9.14 -23.58
CA ARG A 207 21.34 -7.79 -23.05
C ARG A 207 21.35 -7.79 -21.52
N SER A 208 22.03 -6.80 -20.94
CA SER A 208 22.15 -6.69 -19.48
C SER A 208 20.77 -6.63 -18.82
N HIS A 209 20.57 -7.48 -17.81
CA HIS A 209 19.32 -7.64 -17.08
C HIS A 209 18.08 -7.85 -17.98
N ASN A 210 18.22 -8.56 -19.12
CA ASN A 210 17.09 -8.89 -19.99
C ASN A 210 16.94 -10.40 -20.16
N ALA A 211 16.26 -11.03 -19.20
CA ALA A 211 16.08 -12.49 -19.16
C ALA A 211 15.05 -13.03 -20.16
N TRP A 212 14.30 -12.16 -20.85
CA TRP A 212 13.18 -12.54 -21.73
C TRP A 212 13.41 -12.22 -23.20
N GLY A 213 14.55 -11.58 -23.53
CA GLY A 213 14.77 -11.03 -24.87
C GLY A 213 13.76 -9.93 -25.26
N TRP A 214 13.05 -9.39 -24.28
CA TRP A 214 11.90 -8.51 -24.49
C TRP A 214 12.36 -7.09 -24.89
N MET A 215 11.59 -6.45 -25.78
CA MET A 215 11.92 -5.16 -26.41
C MET A 215 13.23 -5.16 -27.22
N GLY A 216 13.71 -6.34 -27.64
CA GLY A 216 14.81 -6.50 -28.57
C GLY A 216 16.17 -6.07 -27.98
N ASN A 217 16.55 -4.81 -28.19
CA ASN A 217 17.91 -4.33 -27.90
C ASN A 217 18.07 -3.63 -26.55
N THR A 218 17.04 -3.63 -25.71
CA THR A 218 17.02 -2.94 -24.43
C THR A 218 17.91 -3.63 -23.40
N SER A 219 18.76 -2.84 -22.74
CA SER A 219 19.46 -3.22 -21.51
C SER A 219 18.82 -2.48 -20.35
N TRP A 220 18.67 -3.15 -19.22
CA TRP A 220 18.05 -2.59 -18.01
C TRP A 220 19.09 -2.32 -16.94
N GLY A 221 18.81 -1.36 -16.06
CA GLY A 221 19.69 -1.00 -14.95
C GLY A 221 19.73 -2.06 -13.85
N SER A 222 18.65 -2.84 -13.70
CA SER A 222 18.55 -3.89 -12.70
C SER A 222 17.54 -4.99 -13.08
N TRP A 223 17.63 -6.14 -12.41
CA TRP A 223 16.62 -7.19 -12.53
C TRP A 223 15.23 -6.71 -12.10
N SER A 224 15.10 -6.05 -10.94
CA SER A 224 13.81 -5.56 -10.45
C SER A 224 13.11 -4.63 -11.45
N GLU A 225 13.86 -3.74 -12.11
CA GLU A 225 13.32 -2.87 -13.16
C GLU A 225 12.77 -3.69 -14.34
N SER A 226 13.57 -4.64 -14.84
CA SER A 226 13.20 -5.49 -15.97
C SER A 226 12.03 -6.44 -15.66
N ILE A 227 11.95 -6.98 -14.43
CA ILE A 227 10.87 -7.85 -13.96
C ILE A 227 9.55 -7.08 -13.97
N ASN A 228 9.53 -5.90 -13.35
CA ASN A 228 8.35 -5.05 -13.29
C ASN A 228 7.87 -4.67 -14.69
N ALA A 229 8.79 -4.25 -15.56
CA ALA A 229 8.47 -3.89 -16.93
C ALA A 229 7.93 -5.08 -17.74
N HIS A 230 8.51 -6.27 -17.58
CA HIS A 230 8.08 -7.46 -18.29
C HIS A 230 6.67 -7.90 -17.86
N VAL A 231 6.42 -8.00 -16.55
CA VAL A 231 5.10 -8.41 -16.03
C VAL A 231 4.01 -7.41 -16.41
N GLN A 232 4.29 -6.11 -16.33
CA GLN A 232 3.37 -5.08 -16.81
C GLN A 232 3.12 -5.21 -18.33
N GLY A 233 4.15 -5.55 -19.10
CA GLY A 233 4.05 -5.83 -20.53
C GLY A 233 3.14 -7.02 -20.83
N LEU A 234 3.24 -8.09 -20.04
CA LEU A 234 2.36 -9.26 -20.14
C LEU A 234 0.91 -8.88 -19.89
N ALA A 235 0.62 -8.15 -18.80
CA ALA A 235 -0.75 -7.74 -18.47
C ALA A 235 -1.39 -6.89 -19.59
N LYS A 236 -0.63 -5.96 -20.16
CA LYS A 236 -1.11 -5.06 -21.23
C LYS A 236 -1.26 -5.76 -22.58
N GLY A 237 -0.36 -6.69 -22.89
CA GLY A 237 -0.18 -7.19 -24.26
C GLY A 237 -0.62 -8.63 -24.51
N TYR A 238 -0.69 -9.45 -23.46
CA TYR A 238 -0.81 -10.90 -23.56
C TYR A 238 -1.95 -11.41 -22.68
N GLY A 239 -2.09 -10.92 -21.45
CA GLY A 239 -3.21 -11.25 -20.56
C GLY A 239 -2.76 -11.88 -19.25
N TYR A 240 -3.67 -12.63 -18.62
CA TYR A 240 -3.47 -13.23 -17.30
C TYR A 240 -2.39 -14.32 -17.31
N THR A 241 -2.40 -15.24 -18.29
CA THR A 241 -1.48 -16.39 -18.30
C THR A 241 -1.12 -16.82 -19.73
N ILE A 242 -0.34 -17.89 -19.85
CA ILE A 242 0.08 -18.45 -21.15
C ILE A 242 -1.12 -18.97 -21.96
N SER A 243 -1.09 -18.77 -23.26
CA SER A 243 -2.02 -19.36 -24.23
C SER A 243 -1.30 -19.60 -25.55
N LEU A 244 -1.82 -20.48 -26.40
CA LEU A 244 -1.24 -20.71 -27.72
C LEU A 244 -1.27 -19.45 -28.58
N ALA A 245 -2.33 -18.65 -28.50
CA ALA A 245 -2.44 -17.38 -29.21
C ALA A 245 -1.37 -16.37 -28.75
N ASN A 246 -1.13 -16.29 -27.44
CA ASN A 246 -0.10 -15.41 -26.87
C ASN A 246 1.30 -15.89 -27.20
N ALA A 247 1.54 -17.20 -27.18
CA ALA A 247 2.79 -17.78 -27.64
C ALA A 247 3.05 -17.46 -29.11
N ASN A 248 2.02 -17.54 -29.97
CA ASN A 248 2.14 -17.17 -31.39
C ASN A 248 2.51 -15.70 -31.58
N LYS A 249 1.99 -14.81 -30.73
CA LYS A 249 2.37 -13.40 -30.72
C LYS A 249 3.80 -13.18 -30.20
N TYR A 250 4.21 -13.93 -29.17
CA TYR A 250 5.49 -13.77 -28.50
C TYR A 250 6.65 -14.34 -29.33
N CYS A 251 6.52 -15.57 -29.83
CA CYS A 251 7.55 -16.31 -30.56
C CYS A 251 6.98 -16.99 -31.84
N PRO A 252 6.58 -16.21 -32.87
CA PRO A 252 5.79 -16.72 -34.01
C PRO A 252 6.37 -17.92 -34.78
N PRO A 253 7.69 -18.04 -35.01
CA PRO A 253 8.22 -19.17 -35.80
C PRO A 253 8.15 -20.53 -35.10
N THR A 254 8.19 -20.56 -33.76
CA THR A 254 8.32 -21.79 -32.96
C THR A 254 7.37 -21.81 -31.77
N TYR A 255 6.22 -21.15 -31.90
CA TYR A 255 5.35 -20.85 -30.76
C TYR A 255 4.79 -22.06 -30.03
N GLU A 256 4.55 -23.18 -30.71
CA GLU A 256 4.00 -24.39 -30.08
C GLU A 256 5.02 -25.06 -29.16
N ASP A 257 6.28 -25.19 -29.62
CA ASP A 257 7.39 -25.71 -28.81
C ASP A 257 7.69 -24.76 -27.64
N TRP A 258 7.71 -23.46 -27.90
CA TRP A 258 7.87 -22.44 -26.86
C TRP A 258 6.75 -22.50 -25.81
N TYR A 259 5.51 -22.66 -26.26
CA TYR A 259 4.34 -22.79 -25.39
C TYR A 259 4.48 -24.02 -24.48
N ALA A 260 4.77 -25.18 -25.07
CA ALA A 260 4.91 -26.43 -24.33
C ALA A 260 6.04 -26.35 -23.29
N LYS A 261 7.20 -25.79 -23.66
CA LYS A 261 8.33 -25.60 -22.75
C LYS A 261 8.00 -24.65 -21.60
N THR A 262 7.38 -23.52 -21.92
CA THR A 262 7.04 -22.51 -20.91
C THR A 262 5.95 -23.02 -19.96
N LEU A 263 4.94 -23.73 -20.47
CA LEU A 263 3.93 -24.37 -19.63
C LEU A 263 4.55 -25.42 -18.69
N ALA A 264 5.44 -26.27 -19.21
CA ALA A 264 6.17 -27.24 -18.37
C ALA A 264 7.04 -26.55 -17.31
N GLN A 265 7.56 -25.35 -17.57
CA GLN A 265 8.26 -24.56 -16.56
C GLN A 265 7.31 -23.97 -15.51
N MET A 266 6.11 -23.55 -15.89
CA MET A 266 5.09 -23.08 -14.94
C MET A 266 4.65 -24.18 -13.97
N GLU A 267 4.61 -25.45 -14.40
CA GLU A 267 4.28 -26.60 -13.56
C GLU A 267 5.32 -26.88 -12.46
N LEU A 268 6.55 -26.37 -12.60
CA LEU A 268 7.63 -26.53 -11.63
C LEU A 268 7.63 -25.47 -10.52
N ILE A 269 6.72 -24.48 -10.59
CA ILE A 269 6.61 -23.35 -9.65
C ILE A 269 5.36 -23.53 -8.78
#